data_AF-A0A961GLB6-F1
#
_entry.id   AF-A0A961GLB6-F1
#
_cell.length_a   1.000
_cell.length_b   1.000
_cell.length_c   1.000
_cell.angle_alpha   90.00
_cell.angle_beta   90.00
_cell.angle_gamma   90.00
#
_symmetry.space_group_name_H-M   'P 1'
#
loop_
_entity.id
_entity.type
_entity.pdbx_description
1 polymer ?
#
loop_
_entity_poly.entity_id
_entity_poly.type
_entity_poly.pdbx_seq_one_letter_code
_entity_poly.pdbx_strand_id
1 'polypeptide(L)'
;MDGSSLVTQVEFDEVKKGYDPEQVENYLEQLGERLTLLAANLRKAVDRAEAAEARAVAALKERDAAVSRAEAAERKAAEAPPATSGGDDGTESIKKMLMLAQRTADSAVEEAQASAKNIVADARSKAAEIVGDAEQRAERLLIEAQKVGDEMMQEKSAAIVRTVSQLEARRDDLLEDTNRLGSYLSEHRQRLAETLASLQAAVAADGGLRVDPEPSLAVAPDAPRATELVSADDPPPAA
;
A
#
# COMPACT_ATOMS: atom_id res chain seq x y z
N MET A 1 -19.89 15.74 11.01
CA MET A 1 -19.71 16.45 9.73
C MET A 1 -18.29 16.16 9.31
N ASP A 2 -18.10 15.07 8.59
CA ASP A 2 -16.78 14.53 8.31
C ASP A 2 -16.11 15.39 7.23
N GLY A 3 -14.94 15.97 7.53
CA GLY A 3 -14.21 16.81 6.57
C GLY A 3 -13.87 16.09 5.25
N SER A 4 -13.89 14.76 5.26
CA SER A 4 -13.71 13.92 4.08
C SER A 4 -14.87 14.00 3.08
N SER A 5 -16.11 14.18 3.52
CA SER A 5 -17.25 14.25 2.60
C SER A 5 -17.33 15.60 1.88
N LEU A 6 -16.69 16.64 2.45
CA LEU A 6 -16.62 17.98 1.87
C LEU A 6 -15.57 18.09 0.76
N VAL A 7 -14.53 17.25 0.79
CA VAL A 7 -13.46 17.25 -0.24
C VAL A 7 -13.83 16.39 -1.44
N THR A 8 -14.62 15.33 -1.25
CA THR A 8 -15.08 14.46 -2.34
C THR A 8 -16.30 14.98 -3.10
N GLN A 9 -17.01 15.99 -2.59
CA GLN A 9 -18.19 16.61 -3.24
C GLN A 9 -17.87 17.92 -3.97
N VAL A 10 -16.60 18.17 -4.31
CA VAL A 10 -16.20 19.40 -5.02
C VAL A 10 -16.22 19.15 -6.53
N GLU A 11 -17.12 19.83 -7.23
CA GLU A 11 -17.14 19.86 -8.70
C GLU A 11 -16.31 21.04 -9.24
N PHE A 12 -15.58 20.82 -10.33
CA PHE A 12 -14.73 21.83 -10.98
C PHE A 12 -15.19 22.08 -12.42
N ASP A 13 -15.03 23.31 -12.91
CA ASP A 13 -15.32 23.67 -14.30
C ASP A 13 -14.28 23.09 -15.27
N GLU A 14 -14.73 22.45 -16.36
CA GLU A 14 -13.84 21.91 -17.39
C GLU A 14 -13.29 23.01 -18.33
N VAL A 15 -11.96 23.12 -18.42
CA VAL A 15 -11.26 24.09 -19.30
C VAL A 15 -10.51 23.33 -20.40
N LYS A 16 -10.47 23.85 -21.64
CA LYS A 16 -9.87 23.22 -22.85
C LYS A 16 -8.40 22.75 -22.74
N LYS A 17 -7.68 23.12 -21.68
CA LYS A 17 -6.34 22.63 -21.32
C LYS A 17 -6.23 22.45 -19.80
N GLY A 18 -7.24 21.82 -19.21
CA GLY A 18 -7.33 21.56 -17.77
C GLY A 18 -6.59 20.29 -17.33
N TYR A 19 -6.60 20.06 -16.03
CA TYR A 19 -6.20 18.78 -15.45
C TYR A 19 -7.20 17.68 -15.84
N ASP A 20 -6.70 16.45 -15.95
CA ASP A 20 -7.49 15.27 -16.26
C ASP A 20 -8.51 14.97 -15.13
N PRO A 21 -9.83 14.95 -15.40
CA PRO A 21 -10.86 14.75 -14.38
C PRO A 21 -10.66 13.49 -13.54
N GLU A 22 -10.28 12.36 -14.15
CA GLU A 22 -10.08 11.08 -13.45
C GLU A 22 -8.91 11.15 -12.45
N GLN A 23 -7.84 11.88 -12.80
CA GLN A 23 -6.69 12.06 -11.91
C GLN A 23 -7.03 12.98 -10.72
N VAL A 24 -7.85 14.00 -10.96
CA VAL A 24 -8.33 14.89 -9.90
C VAL A 24 -9.23 14.12 -8.94
N GLU A 25 -10.14 13.28 -9.43
CA GLU A 25 -11.04 12.47 -8.60
C GLU A 25 -10.26 11.49 -7.70
N ASN A 26 -9.30 10.75 -8.25
CA ASN A 26 -8.43 9.86 -7.47
C ASN A 26 -7.58 10.64 -6.44
N TYR A 27 -7.12 11.84 -6.78
CA TYR A 27 -6.39 12.69 -5.83
C TYR A 27 -7.28 13.18 -4.69
N LEU A 28 -8.53 13.55 -4.96
CA LEU A 28 -9.50 13.95 -3.93
C LEU A 28 -9.87 12.80 -3.01
N GLU A 29 -10.02 11.58 -3.53
CA GLU A 29 -10.26 10.38 -2.74
C GLU A 29 -9.10 10.12 -1.77
N GLN A 30 -7.86 10.14 -2.28
CA GLN A 30 -6.66 10.01 -1.46
C GLN A 30 -6.51 11.14 -0.42
N LEU A 31 -6.91 12.37 -0.76
CA LEU A 31 -6.89 13.49 0.17
C LEU A 31 -7.94 13.33 1.27
N GLY A 32 -9.13 12.82 0.91
CA GLY A 32 -10.19 12.46 1.83
C GLY A 32 -9.74 11.42 2.85
N GLU A 33 -9.15 10.32 2.38
CA GLU A 33 -8.59 9.28 3.25
C GLU A 33 -7.52 9.84 4.21
N ARG A 34 -6.58 10.63 3.69
CA ARG A 34 -5.53 11.25 4.52
C ARG A 34 -6.11 12.22 5.56
N LEU A 35 -7.15 12.99 5.20
CA LEU A 35 -7.85 13.87 6.13
C LEU A 35 -8.58 13.09 7.21
N THR A 36 -9.23 11.96 6.89
CA THR A 36 -9.86 11.10 7.91
C THR A 36 -8.83 10.54 8.88
N LEU A 37 -7.68 10.08 8.37
CA LEU A 37 -6.60 9.55 9.18
C LEU A 37 -6.01 10.63 10.09
N LEU A 38 -5.77 11.83 9.55
CA LEU A 38 -5.26 12.96 10.31
C LEU A 38 -6.25 13.39 11.40
N ALA A 39 -7.54 13.49 11.08
CA ALA A 39 -8.59 13.83 12.04
C ALA A 39 -8.70 12.78 13.16
N ALA A 40 -8.62 11.49 12.82
CA ALA A 40 -8.62 10.40 13.79
C ALA A 40 -7.38 10.45 14.70
N ASN A 41 -6.21 10.76 14.14
CA ASN A 41 -4.98 10.91 14.91
C ASN A 41 -5.02 12.12 15.84
N LEU A 42 -5.57 13.26 15.39
CA LEU A 42 -5.73 14.46 16.20
C LEU A 42 -6.69 14.20 17.36
N ARG A 43 -7.83 13.54 17.10
CA ARG A 43 -8.77 13.14 18.17
C ARG A 43 -8.11 12.24 19.20
N LYS A 44 -7.39 11.20 18.77
CA LYS A 44 -6.61 10.33 19.68
C LYS A 44 -5.54 11.10 20.46
N ALA A 45 -4.91 12.11 19.87
CA ALA A 45 -3.91 12.92 20.55
C ALA A 45 -4.55 13.80 21.63
N VAL A 46 -5.69 14.44 21.32
CA VAL A 46 -6.47 15.23 22.28
C VAL A 46 -6.97 14.37 23.42
N ASP A 47 -7.59 13.21 23.15
CA ASP A 47 -8.09 12.30 24.20
C ASP A 47 -6.97 11.85 25.14
N ARG A 48 -5.76 11.60 24.61
CA ARG A 48 -4.59 11.25 25.42
C ARG A 48 -4.08 12.42 26.26
N ALA A 49 -4.09 13.64 25.72
CA ALA A 49 -3.70 14.83 26.44
C ALA A 49 -4.67 15.13 27.58
N GLU A 50 -5.97 15.10 27.33
CA GLU A 50 -7.00 15.27 28.37
C GLU A 50 -6.90 14.20 29.46
N ALA A 51 -6.67 12.94 29.09
CA ALA A 51 -6.46 11.87 30.05
C ALA A 51 -5.17 12.07 30.88
N ALA A 52 -4.11 12.61 30.29
CA ALA A 52 -2.88 12.93 31.00
C ALA A 52 -3.06 14.11 31.96
N GLU A 53 -3.76 15.16 31.55
CA GLU A 53 -4.11 16.31 32.38
C GLU A 53 -5.00 15.89 33.56
N ALA A 54 -6.02 15.06 33.31
CA ALA A 54 -6.89 14.54 34.37
C ALA A 54 -6.10 13.74 35.41
N ARG A 55 -5.13 12.93 34.99
CA ARG A 55 -4.23 12.20 35.90
C ARG A 55 -3.32 13.13 36.68
N ALA A 56 -2.78 14.18 36.05
CA ALA A 56 -1.94 15.16 36.72
C ALA A 56 -2.72 15.95 37.78
N VAL A 57 -3.95 16.38 37.47
CA VAL A 57 -4.82 17.07 38.42
C VAL A 57 -5.22 16.15 39.58
N ALA A 58 -5.50 14.87 39.32
CA ALA A 58 -5.78 13.90 40.37
C ALA A 58 -4.57 13.70 41.30
N ALA A 59 -3.37 13.55 40.74
CA ALA A 59 -2.13 13.42 41.51
C ALA A 59 -1.83 14.65 42.37
N LEU A 60 -2.08 15.86 41.86
CA LEU A 60 -1.94 17.10 42.64
C LEU A 60 -2.93 17.16 43.80
N LYS A 61 -4.20 16.79 43.57
CA LYS A 61 -5.22 16.72 44.64
C LYS A 61 -4.86 15.70 45.71
N GLU A 62 -4.34 14.54 45.33
CA GLU A 62 -3.87 13.52 46.28
C GLU A 62 -2.68 14.02 47.10
N ARG A 63 -1.74 14.73 46.47
CA ARG A 63 -0.61 15.34 47.15
C ARG A 63 -1.06 16.39 48.16
N ASP A 64 -1.96 17.29 47.78
CA ASP A 64 -2.45 18.35 48.67
C ASP A 64 -3.30 17.77 49.83
N ALA A 65 -4.04 16.68 49.58
CA ALA A 65 -4.73 15.93 50.63
C ALA A 65 -3.75 15.22 51.60
N ALA A 66 -2.62 14.74 51.12
CA ALA A 66 -1.58 14.17 51.97
C ALA A 66 -0.88 15.24 52.83
N VAL A 67 -0.57 16.41 52.25
CA VAL A 67 0.03 17.54 52.97
C VAL A 67 -0.90 18.03 54.08
N SER A 68 -2.19 18.23 53.80
CA SER A 68 -3.16 18.66 54.82
C SER A 68 -3.36 17.64 55.94
N ARG A 69 -3.29 16.33 55.65
CA ARG A 69 -3.28 15.29 56.69
C ARG A 69 -2.03 15.33 57.56
N ALA A 70 -0.87 15.57 56.95
CA ALA A 70 0.39 15.71 57.69
C ALA A 70 0.36 16.94 58.60
N GLU A 71 -0.08 18.09 58.10
CA GLU A 71 -0.23 19.32 58.88
C GLU A 71 -1.25 19.17 60.03
N ALA A 72 -2.36 18.46 59.81
CA ALA A 72 -3.34 18.18 60.86
C ALA A 72 -2.80 17.22 61.94
N ALA A 73 -1.95 16.27 61.56
CA ALA A 73 -1.27 15.38 62.51
C ALA A 73 -0.22 16.14 63.33
N GLU A 74 0.50 17.07 62.70
CA GLU A 74 1.52 17.90 63.36
C GLU A 74 0.89 18.90 64.35
N ARG A 75 -0.25 19.52 64.00
CA ARG A 75 -1.01 20.36 64.95
C ARG A 75 -1.52 19.57 66.16
N LYS A 76 -1.97 18.33 65.97
CA LYS A 76 -2.37 17.44 67.08
C LYS A 76 -1.19 17.02 67.96
N ALA A 77 0.01 16.91 67.40
CA ALA A 77 1.22 16.62 68.17
C ALA A 77 1.71 17.84 68.98
N ALA A 78 1.52 19.06 68.45
CA ALA A 78 1.91 20.30 69.11
C ALA A 78 0.99 20.74 70.27
N GLU A 79 -0.25 20.22 70.35
CA GLU A 79 -1.23 20.55 71.40
C GLU A 79 -1.12 19.64 72.65
N ALA A 80 -0.20 18.67 72.65
CA ALA A 80 0.06 17.84 73.84
C ALA A 80 0.84 18.64 74.91
N PRO A 81 0.37 18.69 76.17
CA PRO A 81 0.97 19.55 77.19
C PRO A 81 2.39 19.10 77.57
N PRO A 82 3.33 20.04 77.82
CA PRO A 82 4.68 19.69 78.21
C PRO A 82 4.70 19.13 79.64
N ALA A 83 5.09 17.87 79.77
CA ALA A 83 5.39 17.28 81.07
C ALA A 83 6.63 17.96 81.67
N THR A 84 6.43 18.65 82.78
CA THR A 84 7.50 19.21 83.61
C THR A 84 8.25 18.07 84.30
N SER A 85 9.53 17.88 84.00
CA SER A 85 10.42 17.12 84.87
C SER A 85 11.58 18.00 85.32
N GLY A 86 11.59 18.29 86.62
CA GLY A 86 12.77 18.78 87.31
C GLY A 86 13.74 17.64 87.59
N GLY A 87 15.03 17.98 87.66
CA GLY A 87 16.09 17.10 88.12
C GLY A 87 17.27 17.07 87.15
N ASP A 88 18.44 17.45 87.66
CA ASP A 88 19.76 17.47 87.00
C ASP A 88 20.09 16.15 86.25
N ASP A 89 19.53 15.02 86.69
CA ASP A 89 19.63 13.67 86.10
C ASP A 89 18.84 13.49 84.77
N GLY A 90 17.85 14.35 84.53
CA GLY A 90 17.09 14.42 83.28
C GLY A 90 17.92 14.96 82.12
N THR A 91 18.90 15.83 82.40
CA THR A 91 19.74 16.42 81.34
C THR A 91 20.70 15.40 80.72
N GLU A 92 21.27 14.49 81.52
CA GLU A 92 22.10 13.38 81.04
C GLU A 92 21.28 12.32 80.29
N SER A 93 20.04 12.06 80.74
CA SER A 93 19.11 11.17 80.06
C SER A 93 18.66 11.73 78.70
N ILE A 94 18.41 13.04 78.62
CA ILE A 94 18.08 13.74 77.37
C ILE A 94 19.27 13.72 76.41
N LYS A 95 20.51 13.95 76.88
CA LYS A 95 21.72 13.84 76.04
C LYS A 95 21.91 12.45 75.47
N LYS A 96 21.73 11.39 76.29
CA LYS A 96 21.79 9.99 75.82
C LYS A 96 20.69 9.67 74.81
N MET A 97 19.48 10.17 75.04
CA MET A 97 18.35 10.01 74.10
C MET A 97 18.60 10.75 72.79
N LEU A 98 19.15 11.97 72.83
CA LEU A 98 19.54 12.73 71.65
C LEU A 98 20.66 12.04 70.86
N MET A 99 21.67 11.50 71.53
CA MET A 99 22.73 10.74 70.85
C MET A 99 22.20 9.45 70.23
N LEU A 100 21.28 8.74 70.88
CA LEU A 100 20.62 7.58 70.30
C LEU A 100 19.78 7.97 69.09
N ALA A 101 18.97 9.03 69.20
CA ALA A 101 18.16 9.56 68.11
C ALA A 101 19.02 10.02 66.93
N GLN A 102 20.13 10.71 67.18
CA GLN A 102 21.09 11.12 66.16
C GLN A 102 21.70 9.89 65.47
N ARG A 103 22.16 8.89 66.23
CA ARG A 103 22.69 7.65 65.67
C ARG A 103 21.64 6.89 64.85
N THR A 104 20.38 6.88 65.28
CA THR A 104 19.28 6.28 64.52
C THR A 104 18.98 7.08 63.25
N ALA A 105 19.03 8.41 63.30
CA ALA A 105 18.88 9.26 62.12
C ALA A 105 20.03 9.03 61.12
N ASP A 106 21.28 8.97 61.58
CA ASP A 106 22.45 8.70 60.74
C ASP A 106 22.35 7.31 60.09
N SER A 107 21.94 6.28 60.85
CA SER A 107 21.68 4.93 60.33
C SER A 107 20.57 4.93 59.27
N ALA A 108 19.47 5.65 59.51
CA ALA A 108 18.38 5.77 58.54
C ALA A 108 18.81 6.50 57.27
N VAL A 109 19.68 7.51 57.38
CA VAL A 109 20.27 8.22 56.22
C VAL A 109 21.19 7.29 55.44
N GLU A 110 22.04 6.50 56.10
CA GLU A 110 22.90 5.51 55.43
C GLU A 110 22.08 4.44 54.69
N GLU A 111 21.03 3.91 55.31
CA GLU A 111 20.11 2.95 54.69
C GLU A 111 19.34 3.56 53.51
N ALA A 112 18.86 4.80 53.64
CA ALA A 112 18.22 5.53 52.55
C ALA A 112 19.19 5.77 51.38
N GLN A 113 20.45 6.11 51.67
CA GLN A 113 21.48 6.28 50.63
C GLN A 113 21.84 4.95 49.95
N ALA A 114 21.93 3.85 50.72
CA ALA A 114 22.19 2.53 50.18
C ALA A 114 21.04 2.03 49.30
N SER A 115 19.79 2.17 49.75
CA SER A 115 18.60 1.82 48.96
C SER A 115 18.48 2.68 47.70
N ALA A 116 18.74 3.98 47.79
CA ALA A 116 18.76 4.86 46.62
C ALA A 116 19.81 4.44 45.60
N LYS A 117 21.04 4.08 46.03
CA LYS A 117 22.08 3.55 45.15
C LYS A 117 21.64 2.27 44.44
N ASN A 118 21.02 1.34 45.18
CA ASN A 118 20.51 0.09 44.62
C ASN A 118 19.40 0.34 43.59
N ILE A 119 18.43 1.22 43.90
CA ILE A 119 17.35 1.58 42.97
C ILE A 119 17.92 2.19 41.69
N VAL A 120 18.91 3.08 41.81
CA VAL A 120 19.57 3.68 40.64
C VAL A 120 20.34 2.63 39.82
N ALA A 121 21.01 1.68 40.47
CA ALA A 121 21.71 0.59 39.79
C ALA A 121 20.72 -0.32 39.04
N ASP A 122 19.62 -0.72 39.68
CA ASP A 122 18.57 -1.54 39.07
C ASP A 122 17.90 -0.82 37.91
N ALA A 123 17.59 0.48 38.07
CA ALA A 123 17.00 1.29 37.01
C ALA A 123 17.94 1.41 35.81
N ARG A 124 19.25 1.60 36.04
CA ARG A 124 20.26 1.63 34.98
C ARG A 124 20.40 0.29 34.27
N SER A 125 20.37 -0.82 35.01
CA SER A 125 20.42 -2.17 34.43
C SER A 125 19.21 -2.43 33.52
N LYS A 126 18.00 -2.16 34.01
CA LYS A 126 16.76 -2.30 33.23
C LYS A 126 16.74 -1.37 32.01
N ALA A 127 17.23 -0.15 32.15
CA ALA A 127 17.33 0.76 31.02
C ALA A 127 18.30 0.22 29.95
N ALA A 128 19.44 -0.32 30.35
CA ALA A 128 20.40 -0.94 29.43
C ALA A 128 19.80 -2.16 28.72
N GLU A 129 19.05 -2.99 29.43
CA GLU A 129 18.33 -4.13 28.84
C GLU A 129 17.29 -3.68 27.81
N ILE A 130 16.45 -2.69 28.15
CA ILE A 130 15.44 -2.15 27.24
C ILE A 130 16.07 -1.55 25.99
N VAL A 131 17.17 -0.80 26.15
CA VAL A 131 17.90 -0.21 25.02
C VAL A 131 18.48 -1.31 24.13
N GLY A 132 19.13 -2.32 24.72
CA GLY A 132 19.67 -3.45 23.95
C GLY A 132 18.58 -4.23 23.20
N ASP A 133 17.45 -4.49 23.85
CA ASP A 133 16.28 -5.11 23.22
C ASP A 133 15.71 -4.28 22.07
N ALA A 134 15.63 -2.96 22.25
CA ALA A 134 15.14 -2.04 21.23
C ALA A 134 16.10 -1.98 20.03
N GLU A 135 17.41 -1.94 20.28
CA GLU A 135 18.45 -1.98 19.26
C GLU A 135 18.40 -3.29 18.47
N GLN A 136 18.30 -4.44 19.14
CA GLN A 136 18.17 -5.73 18.47
C GLN A 136 16.90 -5.84 17.62
N ARG A 137 15.76 -5.31 18.11
CA ARG A 137 14.52 -5.29 17.33
C ARG A 137 14.65 -4.35 16.13
N ALA A 138 15.27 -3.18 16.30
CA ALA A 138 15.52 -2.25 15.21
C ALA A 138 16.42 -2.87 14.14
N GLU A 139 17.50 -3.54 14.53
CA GLU A 139 18.39 -4.23 13.60
C GLU A 139 17.67 -5.34 12.83
N ARG A 140 16.87 -6.16 13.51
CA ARG A 140 16.05 -7.20 12.84
C ARG A 140 15.07 -6.60 11.84
N LEU A 141 14.38 -5.51 12.21
CA LEU A 141 13.46 -4.82 11.31
C LEU A 141 14.17 -4.22 10.10
N LEU A 142 15.38 -3.69 10.27
CA LEU A 142 16.17 -3.17 9.15
C LEU A 142 16.58 -4.29 8.18
N ILE A 143 17.04 -5.43 8.69
CA ILE A 143 17.40 -6.58 7.87
C ILE A 143 16.17 -7.11 7.12
N GLU A 144 15.03 -7.21 7.79
CA GLU A 144 13.77 -7.66 7.18
C GLU A 144 13.30 -6.67 6.10
N ALA A 145 13.31 -5.37 6.39
CA ALA A 145 12.94 -4.34 5.43
C ALA A 145 13.87 -4.32 4.21
N GLN A 146 15.18 -4.50 4.41
CA GLN A 146 16.15 -4.64 3.32
C GLN A 146 15.85 -5.88 2.47
N LYS A 147 15.63 -7.03 3.10
CA LYS A 147 15.29 -8.27 2.41
C LYS A 147 14.01 -8.13 1.57
N VAL A 148 12.94 -7.58 2.15
CA VAL A 148 11.68 -7.34 1.42
C VAL A 148 11.91 -6.34 0.28
N GLY A 149 12.71 -5.30 0.50
CA GLY A 149 13.10 -4.35 -0.54
C GLY A 149 13.83 -5.02 -1.71
N ASP A 150 14.80 -5.87 -1.42
CA ASP A 150 15.58 -6.61 -2.41
C ASP A 150 14.71 -7.61 -3.19
N GLU A 151 13.85 -8.35 -2.49
CA GLU A 151 12.88 -9.26 -3.11
C GLU A 151 11.93 -8.51 -4.06
N MET A 152 11.35 -7.40 -3.62
CA MET A 152 10.50 -6.55 -4.47
C MET A 152 11.25 -5.99 -5.68
N MET A 153 12.51 -5.60 -5.52
CA MET A 153 13.33 -5.10 -6.63
C MET A 153 13.65 -6.21 -7.63
N GLN A 154 13.94 -7.42 -7.17
CA GLN A 154 14.15 -8.59 -8.02
C GLN A 154 12.89 -8.96 -8.79
N GLU A 155 11.72 -8.97 -8.13
CA GLU A 155 10.43 -9.24 -8.78
C GLU A 155 10.12 -8.20 -9.85
N LYS A 156 10.26 -6.91 -9.54
CA LYS A 156 10.05 -5.83 -10.51
C LYS A 156 11.04 -5.92 -11.67
N SER A 157 12.30 -6.20 -11.40
CA SER A 157 13.32 -6.37 -12.44
C SER A 157 12.99 -7.55 -13.35
N ALA A 158 12.57 -8.69 -12.78
CA ALA A 158 12.12 -9.85 -13.54
C ALA A 158 10.88 -9.54 -14.38
N ALA A 159 9.93 -8.77 -13.85
CA ALA A 159 8.76 -8.33 -14.59
C ALA A 159 9.14 -7.42 -15.78
N ILE A 160 10.05 -6.47 -15.57
CA ILE A 160 10.57 -5.60 -16.64
C ILE A 160 11.26 -6.42 -17.72
N VAL A 161 12.12 -7.37 -17.35
CA VAL A 161 12.79 -8.24 -18.32
C VAL A 161 11.76 -9.02 -19.14
N ARG A 162 10.73 -9.59 -18.50
CA ARG A 162 9.65 -10.30 -19.22
C ARG A 162 8.90 -9.39 -20.18
N THR A 163 8.54 -8.17 -19.77
CA THR A 163 7.79 -7.25 -20.64
C THR A 163 8.66 -6.77 -21.80
N VAL A 164 9.94 -6.49 -21.57
CA VAL A 164 10.91 -6.17 -22.63
C VAL A 164 11.00 -7.34 -23.62
N SER A 165 11.19 -8.58 -23.16
CA SER A 165 11.24 -9.74 -24.06
C SER A 165 9.94 -9.93 -24.86
N GLN A 166 8.77 -9.67 -24.26
CA GLN A 166 7.49 -9.72 -24.98
C GLN A 166 7.38 -8.63 -26.04
N LEU A 167 7.85 -7.41 -25.72
CA LEU A 167 7.86 -6.29 -26.67
C LEU A 167 8.83 -6.53 -27.82
N GLU A 168 9.99 -7.13 -27.54
CA GLU A 168 10.96 -7.53 -28.55
C GLU A 168 10.40 -8.60 -29.48
N ALA A 169 9.78 -9.65 -28.93
CA ALA A 169 9.12 -10.68 -29.75
C ALA A 169 8.03 -10.07 -30.65
N ARG A 170 7.17 -9.21 -30.10
CA ARG A 170 6.13 -8.52 -30.87
C ARG A 170 6.71 -7.59 -31.94
N ARG A 171 7.82 -6.91 -31.65
CA ARG A 171 8.54 -6.10 -32.63
C ARG A 171 9.01 -6.98 -33.78
N ASP A 172 9.61 -8.13 -33.48
CA ASP A 172 10.15 -9.04 -34.49
C ASP A 172 9.04 -9.63 -35.37
N ASP A 173 7.90 -10.00 -34.78
CA ASP A 173 6.70 -10.43 -35.53
C ASP A 173 6.20 -9.32 -36.47
N LEU A 174 6.11 -8.07 -35.99
CA LEU A 174 5.68 -6.93 -36.82
C LEU A 174 6.67 -6.62 -37.95
N LEU A 175 7.97 -6.80 -37.72
CA LEU A 175 8.99 -6.66 -38.76
C LEU A 175 8.86 -7.78 -39.81
N GLU A 176 8.58 -9.01 -39.38
CA GLU A 176 8.31 -10.12 -40.30
C GLU A 176 7.06 -9.85 -41.16
N ASP A 177 5.97 -9.39 -40.54
CA ASP A 177 4.74 -9.03 -41.25
C ASP A 177 4.96 -7.89 -42.24
N THR A 178 5.75 -6.88 -41.86
CA THR A 178 6.11 -5.77 -42.76
C THR A 178 6.90 -6.29 -43.97
N ASN A 179 7.85 -7.20 -43.76
CA ASN A 179 8.60 -7.83 -44.84
C ASN A 179 7.71 -8.69 -45.74
N ARG A 180 6.80 -9.48 -45.16
CA ARG A 180 5.82 -10.30 -45.91
C ARG A 180 4.92 -9.43 -46.78
N LEU A 181 4.38 -8.35 -46.22
CA LEU A 181 3.56 -7.37 -46.98
C LEU A 181 4.38 -6.67 -48.07
N GLY A 182 5.63 -6.34 -47.79
CA GLY A 182 6.56 -5.76 -48.76
C GLY A 182 6.77 -6.69 -49.96
N SER A 183 7.11 -7.96 -49.70
CA SER A 183 7.28 -8.98 -50.74
C SER A 183 5.98 -9.20 -51.52
N TYR A 184 4.85 -9.36 -50.85
CA TYR A 184 3.54 -9.52 -51.48
C TYR A 184 3.20 -8.36 -52.42
N LEU A 185 3.36 -7.11 -51.97
CA LEU A 185 3.12 -5.94 -52.83
C LEU A 185 4.09 -5.87 -54.01
N SER A 186 5.35 -6.27 -53.83
CA SER A 186 6.33 -6.32 -54.92
C SER A 186 5.96 -7.36 -55.98
N GLU A 187 5.56 -8.56 -55.56
CA GLU A 187 5.07 -9.62 -56.45
C GLU A 187 3.80 -9.20 -57.19
N HIS A 188 2.85 -8.57 -56.49
CA HIS A 188 1.62 -8.08 -57.11
C HIS A 188 1.91 -6.99 -58.14
N ARG A 189 2.83 -6.05 -57.86
CA ARG A 189 3.26 -5.04 -58.83
C ARG A 189 3.94 -5.69 -60.05
N GLN A 190 4.79 -6.69 -59.83
CA GLN A 190 5.44 -7.41 -60.92
C GLN A 190 4.43 -8.15 -61.79
N ARG A 191 3.49 -8.90 -61.20
CA ARG A 191 2.39 -9.57 -61.93
C ARG A 191 1.55 -8.56 -62.73
N LEU A 192 1.20 -7.43 -62.14
CA LEU A 192 0.47 -6.37 -62.85
C LEU A 192 1.28 -5.81 -64.03
N ALA A 193 2.58 -5.58 -63.84
CA ALA A 193 3.46 -5.12 -64.92
C ALA A 193 3.59 -6.16 -66.04
N GLU A 194 3.70 -7.45 -65.70
CA GLU A 194 3.75 -8.56 -66.66
C GLU A 194 2.44 -8.71 -67.44
N THR A 195 1.29 -8.66 -66.76
CA THR A 195 -0.04 -8.71 -67.43
C THR A 195 -0.29 -7.48 -68.30
N LEU A 196 0.15 -6.30 -67.89
CA LEU A 196 0.03 -5.09 -68.69
C LEU A 196 0.95 -5.16 -69.91
N ALA A 197 2.18 -5.64 -69.75
CA ALA A 197 3.11 -5.87 -70.86
C ALA A 197 2.57 -6.92 -71.85
N SER A 198 1.94 -7.99 -71.36
CA SER A 198 1.34 -9.01 -72.24
C SER A 198 0.12 -8.47 -73.00
N LEU A 199 -0.76 -7.71 -72.34
CA LEU A 199 -1.88 -7.03 -73.00
C LEU A 199 -1.39 -6.00 -74.03
N GLN A 200 -0.36 -5.21 -73.70
CA GLN A 200 0.24 -4.27 -74.65
C GLN A 200 0.83 -4.99 -75.87
N ALA A 201 1.54 -6.09 -75.67
CA ALA A 201 2.08 -6.90 -76.76
C ALA A 201 0.96 -7.49 -77.64
N ALA A 202 -0.12 -7.99 -77.04
CA ALA A 202 -1.29 -8.49 -77.76
C ALA A 202 -2.01 -7.40 -78.58
N VAL A 203 -2.09 -6.17 -78.06
CA VAL A 203 -2.67 -5.02 -78.79
C VAL A 203 -1.74 -4.53 -79.91
N ALA A 204 -0.42 -4.52 -79.69
CA ALA A 204 0.56 -4.05 -80.67
C ALA A 204 0.79 -5.03 -81.84
N ALA A 205 0.52 -6.33 -81.64
CA ALA A 205 0.61 -7.34 -82.69
C ALA A 205 -0.59 -7.27 -83.67
N ASP A 206 -0.74 -6.15 -84.38
CA ASP A 206 -1.46 -5.87 -85.66
C ASP A 206 -2.68 -6.72 -86.11
N GLY A 207 -3.37 -7.38 -85.19
CA GLY A 207 -4.54 -8.21 -85.45
C GLY A 207 -5.44 -8.18 -84.23
N GLY A 208 -6.11 -7.03 -84.01
CA GLY A 208 -6.88 -6.72 -82.81
C GLY A 208 -7.73 -7.88 -82.29
N LEU A 209 -7.79 -8.00 -80.95
CA LEU A 209 -8.49 -9.05 -80.16
C LEU A 209 -9.24 -10.07 -81.03
N ARG A 210 -8.51 -11.01 -81.64
CA ARG A 210 -9.13 -12.15 -82.29
C ARG A 210 -9.62 -13.06 -81.18
N VAL A 211 -10.93 -13.04 -80.94
CA VAL A 211 -11.63 -14.05 -80.17
C VAL A 211 -11.31 -15.39 -80.84
N ASP A 212 -10.60 -16.28 -80.13
CA ASP A 212 -10.41 -17.64 -80.61
C ASP A 212 -11.76 -18.28 -80.94
N PRO A 213 -11.88 -19.07 -82.02
CA PRO A 213 -13.13 -19.77 -82.31
C PRO A 213 -13.49 -20.68 -81.14
N GLU A 214 -14.76 -20.63 -80.71
CA GLU A 214 -15.35 -21.48 -79.67
C GLU A 214 -14.87 -22.94 -79.82
N PRO A 215 -14.42 -23.61 -78.75
CA PRO A 215 -14.16 -25.04 -78.83
C PRO A 215 -15.49 -25.74 -79.11
N SER A 216 -15.62 -26.34 -80.29
CA SER A 216 -16.81 -27.14 -80.63
C SER A 216 -16.86 -28.34 -79.69
N LEU A 217 -17.80 -28.34 -78.75
CA LEU A 217 -18.18 -29.54 -78.02
C LEU A 217 -18.73 -30.53 -79.05
N ALA A 218 -17.99 -31.61 -79.31
CA ALA A 218 -18.46 -32.69 -80.15
C ALA A 218 -19.69 -33.33 -79.49
N VAL A 219 -20.89 -32.95 -79.95
CA VAL A 219 -22.11 -33.69 -79.68
C VAL A 219 -21.95 -35.06 -80.35
N ALA A 220 -21.80 -36.10 -79.52
CA ALA A 220 -21.81 -37.48 -79.98
C ALA A 220 -23.18 -37.80 -80.61
N PRO A 221 -23.23 -38.49 -81.77
CA PRO A 221 -24.49 -38.82 -82.41
C PRO A 221 -25.26 -39.89 -81.63
N ASP A 222 -26.57 -39.65 -81.62
CA ASP A 222 -27.69 -40.43 -81.12
C ASP A 222 -27.60 -41.93 -81.46
N ALA A 223 -27.91 -42.79 -80.48
CA ALA A 223 -28.09 -44.24 -80.66
C ALA A 223 -29.33 -44.70 -79.88
N PRO A 224 -30.06 -45.71 -80.39
CA PRO A 224 -31.51 -45.58 -80.60
C PRO A 224 -32.38 -45.99 -79.40
N ARG A 225 -33.57 -45.37 -79.37
CA ARG A 225 -34.73 -45.74 -78.55
C ARG A 225 -35.05 -47.23 -78.64
N ALA A 226 -35.17 -47.87 -77.48
CA ALA A 226 -35.98 -49.08 -77.30
C ALA A 226 -37.21 -48.73 -76.44
N THR A 227 -38.37 -48.79 -77.08
CA THR A 227 -39.73 -48.99 -76.52
C THR A 227 -39.77 -50.24 -75.63
N GLU A 228 -40.26 -50.21 -74.40
CA GLU A 228 -41.62 -50.55 -73.91
C GLU A 228 -41.46 -50.71 -72.37
N LEU A 229 -42.35 -50.34 -71.45
CA LEU A 229 -43.73 -50.77 -71.27
C LEU A 229 -44.47 -49.81 -70.30
N VAL A 230 -45.79 -49.89 -70.40
CA VAL A 230 -46.87 -49.04 -69.91
C VAL A 230 -47.34 -49.39 -68.48
N SER A 231 -47.89 -48.36 -67.79
CA SER A 231 -48.84 -48.38 -66.64
C SER A 231 -48.32 -48.88 -65.29
N ALA A 232 -48.74 -48.42 -64.11
CA ALA A 232 -49.61 -47.38 -63.54
C ALA A 232 -49.09 -47.25 -62.07
N ASP A 233 -49.33 -46.25 -61.23
CA ASP A 233 -50.58 -45.61 -60.84
C ASP A 233 -50.21 -44.61 -59.72
N ASP A 234 -51.17 -43.73 -59.44
CA ASP A 234 -51.43 -42.98 -58.21
C ASP A 234 -50.88 -41.54 -57.98
N PRO A 235 -51.76 -40.55 -57.65
CA PRO A 235 -51.46 -39.12 -57.48
C PRO A 235 -51.60 -38.66 -55.99
N PRO A 236 -51.85 -37.37 -55.64
CA PRO A 236 -50.90 -36.27 -55.60
C PRO A 236 -50.92 -35.56 -54.20
N PRO A 237 -50.70 -34.23 -54.04
CA PRO A 237 -49.78 -33.70 -53.03
C PRO A 237 -50.48 -33.12 -51.79
N ALA A 238 -49.73 -32.96 -50.69
CA ALA A 238 -50.14 -32.14 -49.56
C ALA A 238 -49.18 -30.97 -49.37
N ALA A 239 -49.81 -29.82 -49.14
CA ALA A 239 -49.30 -28.46 -48.94
C ALA A 239 -48.26 -28.32 -47.82
#